data_AF-A0A6V7FMP2-F1
#
_entry.id   AF-A0A6V7FMP2-F1
#
_cell.length_a   1.000
_cell.length_b   1.000
_cell.length_c   1.000
_cell.angle_alpha   90.00
_cell.angle_beta   90.00
_cell.angle_gamma   90.00
#
_symmetry.space_group_name_H-M   'P 1'
#
loop_
_entity.id
_entity.type
_entity.pdbx_description
1 polymer ?
#
loop_
_entity_poly.entity_id
_entity_poly.type
_entity_poly.pdbx_seq_one_letter_code
_entity_poly.pdbx_strand_id
1 'polypeptide(L)'
;MAAKYDTPSDPYVDPTTGIMRNSVGARTQPELDRIEAAFASVRAYELEKGPAIGRYDLDHLRSIHRSLFSDVYPWAGEIRSVVIEKGETRFAMPEHIEGAGAQLFRQLGREQNLRGLGADEFASRAGHYLGEINALHPFREGNGRAQRAFIGQLASDAGYSIAWDRVSRDDMTRASIEAYHSTPDRLARLIRDNLTDRDHARAVELGRSLAGAGASVGYAELGQTYTGRVLGATERYVVQERADLPGELVLHNRYRVVGDLEAQRGQAVEIRYPQGDVALVMPAKAHDGPAKEKASPDKGSDFGRDFGR
;
A
#
# COMPACT_ATOMS: atom_id res chain seq x y z
N MET A 1 15.83 54.28 19.94
CA MET A 1 16.61 53.27 19.20
C MET A 1 15.62 52.44 18.40
N ALA A 2 15.70 52.49 17.07
CA ALA A 2 14.82 51.72 16.19
C ALA A 2 15.11 50.22 16.34
N ALA A 3 14.06 49.40 16.37
CA ALA A 3 14.18 47.94 16.40
C ALA A 3 15.03 47.48 15.22
N LYS A 4 16.15 46.80 15.50
CA LYS A 4 17.20 46.49 14.50
C LYS A 4 16.79 45.36 13.54
N TYR A 5 15.69 44.67 13.82
CA TYR A 5 15.10 43.63 12.98
C TYR A 5 13.59 43.63 13.20
N ASP A 6 12.81 44.00 12.18
CA ASP A 6 11.37 43.68 12.13
C ASP A 6 11.27 42.18 11.92
N THR A 7 10.67 41.46 12.86
CA THR A 7 10.32 40.05 12.64
C THR A 7 9.33 40.00 11.47
N PRO A 8 9.59 39.23 10.40
CA PRO A 8 8.64 39.12 9.30
C PRO A 8 7.29 38.64 9.85
N SER A 9 6.24 39.43 9.64
CA SER A 9 4.87 39.04 9.98
C SER A 9 4.51 37.77 9.20
N ASP A 10 3.94 36.77 9.87
CA ASP A 10 3.46 35.53 9.24
C ASP A 10 2.40 35.88 8.17
N PRO A 11 2.68 35.71 6.87
CA PRO A 11 1.78 36.16 5.80
C PRO A 11 0.47 35.36 5.75
N TYR A 12 0.41 34.20 6.42
CA TYR A 12 -0.77 33.35 6.51
C TYR A 12 -1.76 33.84 7.57
N VAL A 13 -1.35 34.75 8.45
CA VAL A 13 -2.19 35.31 9.52
C VAL A 13 -2.81 36.62 9.06
N ASP A 14 -4.10 36.80 9.34
CA ASP A 14 -4.80 38.05 9.16
C ASP A 14 -4.39 39.01 10.31
N PRO A 15 -3.77 40.16 10.01
CA PRO A 15 -3.22 41.04 11.04
C PRO A 15 -4.30 41.75 11.87
N THR A 16 -5.55 41.79 11.41
CA THR A 16 -6.67 42.42 12.14
C THR A 16 -7.27 41.45 13.16
N THR A 17 -7.43 40.18 12.77
CA THR A 17 -8.09 39.17 13.61
C THR A 17 -7.11 38.30 14.40
N GLY A 18 -5.85 38.23 13.97
CA GLY A 18 -4.81 37.39 14.59
C GLY A 18 -4.98 35.88 14.31
N ILE A 19 -5.92 35.48 13.46
CA ILE A 19 -6.13 34.08 13.04
C ILE A 19 -5.70 33.88 11.59
N MET A 20 -5.62 32.63 11.15
CA MET A 20 -5.27 32.34 9.75
C MET A 20 -6.26 32.98 8.76
N ARG A 21 -5.71 33.55 7.68
CA ARG A 21 -6.48 33.99 6.52
C ARG A 21 -7.28 32.82 5.99
N ASN A 22 -8.59 33.00 5.90
CA ASN A 22 -9.53 31.94 5.54
C ASN A 22 -10.60 32.46 4.57
N SER A 23 -11.10 31.57 3.71
CA SER A 23 -12.11 31.85 2.68
C SER A 23 -13.54 31.78 3.21
N VAL A 24 -13.74 31.26 4.44
CA VAL A 24 -15.05 31.05 5.07
C VAL A 24 -15.53 32.26 5.88
N GLY A 25 -14.72 33.32 5.97
CA GLY A 25 -15.08 34.56 6.67
C GLY A 25 -15.07 34.46 8.20
N ALA A 26 -14.51 33.40 8.77
CA ALA A 26 -14.38 33.24 10.21
C ALA A 26 -13.54 34.36 10.81
N ARG A 27 -13.94 34.88 11.97
CA ARG A 27 -13.27 35.99 12.67
C ARG A 27 -12.64 35.58 14.00
N THR A 28 -12.94 34.38 14.49
CA THR A 28 -12.42 33.85 15.76
C THR A 28 -11.83 32.46 15.57
N GLN A 29 -10.83 32.10 16.38
CA GLN A 29 -10.19 30.79 16.31
C GLN A 29 -11.19 29.62 16.52
N PRO A 30 -12.08 29.65 17.54
CA PRO A 30 -13.03 28.54 17.74
C PRO A 30 -14.03 28.37 16.59
N GLU A 31 -14.37 29.46 15.90
CA GLU A 31 -15.20 29.41 14.70
C GLU A 31 -14.45 28.78 13.53
N LEU A 32 -13.22 29.23 13.27
CA LEU A 32 -12.37 28.68 12.23
C LEU A 32 -12.12 27.18 12.44
N ASP A 33 -11.76 26.77 13.66
CA ASP A 33 -11.49 25.38 14.01
C ASP A 33 -12.70 24.47 13.70
N ARG A 34 -13.91 24.93 14.07
CA ARG A 34 -15.15 24.17 13.86
C ARG A 34 -15.47 24.02 12.38
N ILE A 35 -15.38 25.12 11.62
CA ILE A 35 -15.68 25.12 10.18
C ILE A 35 -14.64 24.29 9.43
N GLU A 36 -13.36 24.48 9.73
CA GLU A 36 -12.26 23.73 9.12
C GLU A 36 -12.39 22.23 9.39
N ALA A 37 -12.68 21.82 10.63
CA ALA A 37 -12.89 20.41 10.96
C ALA A 37 -14.07 19.80 10.18
N ALA A 38 -15.17 20.53 10.04
CA ALA A 38 -16.34 20.06 9.29
C ALA A 38 -16.03 19.87 7.79
N PHE A 39 -15.45 20.88 7.14
CA PHE A 39 -15.06 20.76 5.73
C PHE A 39 -14.04 19.65 5.51
N ALA A 40 -12.97 19.62 6.30
CA ALA A 40 -11.92 18.61 6.17
C ALA A 40 -12.46 17.19 6.37
N SER A 41 -13.45 16.98 7.24
CA SER A 41 -14.09 15.68 7.43
C SER A 41 -14.88 15.23 6.20
N VAL A 42 -15.64 16.13 5.57
CA VAL A 42 -16.39 15.82 4.34
C VAL A 42 -15.42 15.52 3.19
N ARG A 43 -14.39 16.36 3.02
CA ARG A 43 -13.38 16.17 1.97
C ARG A 43 -12.55 14.91 2.16
N ALA A 44 -12.25 14.52 3.40
CA ALA A 44 -11.58 13.25 3.68
C ALA A 44 -12.45 12.05 3.25
N TYR A 45 -13.75 12.08 3.52
CA TYR A 45 -14.68 11.05 3.05
C TYR A 45 -14.76 10.99 1.51
N GLU A 46 -14.79 12.14 0.85
CA GLU A 46 -14.77 12.20 -0.63
C GLU A 46 -13.49 11.60 -1.20
N LEU A 47 -12.32 11.88 -0.60
CA LEU A 47 -11.04 11.30 -1.01
C LEU A 47 -11.00 9.77 -0.83
N GLU A 48 -11.67 9.21 0.17
CA GLU A 48 -11.77 7.74 0.31
C GLU A 48 -12.58 7.09 -0.81
N LYS A 49 -13.52 7.83 -1.44
CA LYS A 49 -14.35 7.34 -2.56
C LYS A 49 -13.74 7.65 -3.91
N GLY A 50 -13.13 8.81 -4.05
CA GLY A 50 -12.42 9.30 -5.23
C GLY A 50 -11.02 9.73 -4.82
N PRO A 51 -10.05 8.81 -4.77
CA PRO A 51 -8.69 9.12 -4.36
C PRO A 51 -8.06 10.19 -5.24
N ALA A 52 -7.17 10.99 -4.65
CA ALA A 52 -6.41 11.96 -5.42
C ALA A 52 -5.55 11.22 -6.46
N ILE A 53 -5.57 11.70 -7.70
CA ILE A 53 -4.72 11.12 -8.74
C ILE A 53 -3.30 11.67 -8.53
N GLY A 54 -2.33 10.78 -8.41
CA GLY A 54 -0.92 11.16 -8.27
C GLY A 54 0.02 9.96 -8.26
N ARG A 55 1.32 10.24 -8.10
CA ARG A 55 2.39 9.24 -8.17
C ARG A 55 3.16 9.09 -6.87
N TYR A 56 2.51 9.46 -5.75
CA TYR A 56 3.13 9.51 -4.43
C TYR A 56 4.38 10.41 -4.38
N ASP A 57 4.33 11.53 -5.10
CA ASP A 57 5.30 12.62 -5.07
C ASP A 57 4.78 13.81 -4.23
N LEU A 58 5.60 14.86 -4.12
CA LEU A 58 5.22 16.06 -3.35
C LEU A 58 3.97 16.73 -3.94
N ASP A 59 3.81 16.70 -5.26
CA ASP A 59 2.62 17.24 -5.93
C ASP A 59 1.37 16.43 -5.60
N HIS A 60 1.48 15.10 -5.46
CA HIS A 60 0.40 14.28 -4.95
C HIS A 60 0.00 14.70 -3.52
N LEU A 61 0.97 14.88 -2.62
CA LEU A 61 0.69 15.35 -1.26
C LEU A 61 0.06 16.76 -1.24
N ARG A 62 0.51 17.66 -2.11
CA ARG A 62 -0.10 18.99 -2.31
C ARG A 62 -1.53 18.90 -2.83
N SER A 63 -1.82 17.97 -3.75
CA SER A 63 -3.16 17.71 -4.28
C SER A 63 -4.13 17.22 -3.20
N ILE A 64 -3.67 16.30 -2.33
CA ILE A 64 -4.44 15.84 -1.18
C ILE A 64 -4.71 17.01 -0.22
N HIS A 65 -3.69 17.81 0.12
CA HIS A 65 -3.87 18.97 0.98
C HIS A 65 -4.85 19.98 0.36
N ARG A 66 -4.74 20.25 -0.94
CA ARG A 66 -5.68 21.12 -1.66
C ARG A 66 -7.11 20.61 -1.53
N SER A 67 -7.32 19.33 -1.78
CA SER A 67 -8.64 18.69 -1.71
C SER A 67 -9.26 18.78 -0.31
N LEU A 68 -8.45 18.66 0.74
CA LEU A 68 -8.91 18.74 2.13
C LEU A 68 -9.27 20.16 2.57
N PHE A 69 -8.62 21.17 2.02
CA PHE A 69 -8.61 22.52 2.63
C PHE A 69 -8.98 23.67 1.69
N SER A 70 -9.25 23.44 0.40
CA SER A 70 -9.54 24.51 -0.57
C SER A 70 -10.76 25.35 -0.22
N ASP A 71 -11.73 24.79 0.50
CA ASP A 71 -12.90 25.56 0.96
C ASP A 71 -12.55 26.53 2.10
N VAL A 72 -11.47 26.27 2.85
CA VAL A 72 -11.12 26.99 4.08
C VAL A 72 -9.94 27.93 3.87
N TYR A 73 -8.89 27.47 3.21
CA TYR A 73 -7.63 28.20 3.08
C TYR A 73 -7.34 28.55 1.62
N PRO A 74 -7.09 29.84 1.31
CA PRO A 74 -6.76 30.24 -0.06
C PRO A 74 -5.43 29.64 -0.55
N TRP A 75 -4.53 29.30 0.39
CA TRP A 75 -3.22 28.70 0.13
C TRP A 75 -3.24 27.16 0.15
N ALA A 76 -4.42 26.52 0.10
CA ALA A 76 -4.51 25.06 0.17
C ALA A 76 -3.71 24.38 -0.96
N GLY A 77 -2.72 23.56 -0.57
CA GLY A 77 -1.81 22.84 -1.49
C GLY A 77 -0.54 23.62 -1.83
N GLU A 78 -0.33 24.78 -1.23
CA GLU A 78 0.90 25.57 -1.34
C GLU A 78 1.90 25.17 -0.24
N ILE A 79 3.17 25.09 -0.63
CA ILE A 79 4.26 24.87 0.31
C ILE A 79 4.45 26.13 1.14
N ARG A 80 4.64 25.98 2.47
CA ARG A 80 4.82 27.13 3.36
C ARG A 80 6.10 27.88 3.02
N SER A 81 6.06 29.18 3.27
CA SER A 81 7.17 30.12 3.08
C SER A 81 7.82 30.59 4.38
N VAL A 82 7.36 30.09 5.53
CA VAL A 82 7.82 30.47 6.86
C VAL A 82 8.37 29.28 7.63
N VAL A 83 9.35 29.53 8.50
CA VAL A 83 9.86 28.54 9.45
C VAL A 83 8.79 28.30 10.51
N ILE A 84 8.56 27.02 10.84
CA ILE A 84 7.62 26.61 11.88
C ILE A 84 8.24 25.55 12.78
N GLU A 85 7.81 25.55 14.03
CA GLU A 85 8.15 24.56 15.03
C GLU A 85 6.90 24.19 15.83
N LYS A 86 6.91 23.02 16.45
CA LYS A 86 5.83 22.56 17.33
C LYS A 86 6.42 21.93 18.56
N GLY A 87 6.24 22.58 19.71
CA GLY A 87 6.98 22.21 20.93
C GLY A 87 8.48 22.39 20.68
N GLU A 88 9.26 21.35 20.93
CA GLU A 88 10.72 21.35 20.70
C GLU A 88 11.12 20.89 19.29
N THR A 89 10.15 20.49 18.47
CA THR A 89 10.40 19.97 17.12
C THR A 89 10.46 21.11 16.10
N ARG A 90 11.64 21.32 15.50
CA ARG A 90 11.82 22.22 14.36
C ARG A 90 11.69 21.45 13.05
N PHE A 91 10.78 21.89 12.20
CA PHE A 91 10.58 21.24 10.90
C PHE A 91 11.58 21.75 9.85
N ALA A 92 11.56 21.15 8.66
CA ALA A 92 12.44 21.55 7.56
C ALA A 92 12.39 23.06 7.27
N MET A 93 13.51 23.65 6.86
CA MET A 93 13.52 25.02 6.36
C MET A 93 12.69 25.10 5.06
N PRO A 94 11.85 26.15 4.86
CA PRO A 94 11.02 26.29 3.67
C PRO A 94 11.74 26.02 2.34
N GLU A 95 12.92 26.60 2.19
CA GLU A 95 13.80 26.50 1.02
C GLU A 95 14.28 25.07 0.73
N HIS A 96 14.21 24.15 1.70
CA HIS A 96 14.63 22.77 1.55
C HIS A 96 13.47 21.79 1.34
N ILE A 97 12.21 22.23 1.49
CA ILE A 97 11.05 21.33 1.45
C ILE A 97 10.96 20.60 0.09
N GLU A 98 11.07 21.33 -1.01
CA GLU A 98 10.92 20.73 -2.35
C GLU A 98 12.06 19.75 -2.66
N GLY A 99 13.31 20.12 -2.34
CA GLY A 99 14.49 19.27 -2.56
C GLY A 99 14.47 18.00 -1.72
N ALA A 100 14.22 18.13 -0.42
CA ALA A 100 14.13 16.99 0.51
C ALA A 100 12.93 16.10 0.20
N GLY A 101 11.76 16.71 -0.08
CA GLY A 101 10.57 15.98 -0.52
C GLY A 101 10.82 15.18 -1.79
N ALA A 102 11.46 15.77 -2.80
CA ALA A 102 11.76 15.05 -4.03
C ALA A 102 12.67 13.84 -3.81
N GLN A 103 13.65 13.93 -2.90
CA GLN A 103 14.48 12.77 -2.53
C GLN A 103 13.66 11.69 -1.81
N LEU A 104 12.87 12.09 -0.81
CA LEU A 104 12.03 11.20 -0.01
C LEU A 104 11.06 10.40 -0.89
N PHE A 105 10.30 11.07 -1.75
CA PHE A 105 9.31 10.42 -2.60
C PHE A 105 9.92 9.59 -3.74
N ARG A 106 11.13 9.94 -4.21
CA ARG A 106 11.87 9.04 -5.12
C ARG A 106 12.26 7.73 -4.44
N GLN A 107 12.61 7.76 -3.15
CA GLN A 107 12.88 6.55 -2.40
C GLN A 107 11.62 5.68 -2.27
N LEU A 108 10.48 6.30 -1.95
CA LEU A 108 9.17 5.61 -1.90
C LEU A 108 8.83 4.93 -3.23
N GLY A 109 9.05 5.63 -4.34
CA GLY A 109 8.84 5.07 -5.68
C GLY A 109 9.77 3.88 -6.01
N ARG A 110 11.03 3.91 -5.55
CA ARG A 110 11.98 2.78 -5.72
C ARG A 110 11.53 1.54 -4.94
N GLU A 111 10.88 1.75 -3.80
CA GLU A 111 10.23 0.70 -2.99
C GLU A 111 8.83 0.32 -3.52
N GLN A 112 8.56 0.58 -4.81
CA GLN A 112 7.31 0.24 -5.48
C GLN A 112 6.05 0.78 -4.77
N ASN A 113 6.18 1.93 -4.11
CA ASN A 113 5.11 2.50 -3.28
C ASN A 113 4.57 1.49 -2.25
N LEU A 114 5.46 0.68 -1.68
CA LEU A 114 5.18 -0.32 -0.64
C LEU A 114 4.23 -1.45 -1.07
N ARG A 115 3.98 -1.60 -2.37
CA ARG A 115 3.18 -2.73 -2.88
C ARG A 115 3.94 -4.05 -2.74
N GLY A 116 3.18 -5.12 -2.49
CA GLY A 116 3.71 -6.48 -2.35
C GLY A 116 4.37 -6.82 -1.02
N LEU A 117 4.54 -5.85 -0.13
CA LEU A 117 5.07 -6.07 1.22
C LEU A 117 4.05 -6.82 2.09
N GLY A 118 4.55 -7.61 3.05
CA GLY A 118 3.73 -8.20 4.12
C GLY A 118 3.29 -7.14 5.14
N ALA A 119 2.37 -7.48 6.04
CA ALA A 119 1.74 -6.50 6.94
C ALA A 119 2.75 -5.80 7.86
N ASP A 120 3.71 -6.54 8.42
CA ASP A 120 4.73 -6.00 9.32
C ASP A 120 5.73 -5.11 8.56
N GLU A 121 6.17 -5.56 7.38
CA GLU A 121 7.12 -4.82 6.54
C GLU A 121 6.46 -3.54 5.98
N PHE A 122 5.22 -3.63 5.51
CA PHE A 122 4.42 -2.48 5.10
C PHE A 122 4.31 -1.47 6.24
N ALA A 123 3.92 -1.91 7.45
CA ALA A 123 3.75 -1.01 8.58
C ALA A 123 5.07 -0.34 9.00
N SER A 124 6.18 -1.09 8.98
CA SER A 124 7.53 -0.57 9.22
C SER A 124 7.90 0.53 8.22
N ARG A 125 7.78 0.25 6.91
CA ARG A 125 8.13 1.22 5.87
C ARG A 125 7.17 2.42 5.85
N ALA A 126 5.87 2.20 5.98
CA ALA A 126 4.88 3.28 6.06
C ALA A 126 5.10 4.17 7.29
N GLY A 127 5.50 3.59 8.42
CA GLY A 127 5.87 4.33 9.63
C GLY A 127 7.08 5.24 9.41
N HIS A 128 8.10 4.74 8.71
CA HIS A 128 9.26 5.54 8.29
C HIS A 128 8.84 6.72 7.41
N TYR A 129 8.11 6.48 6.31
CA TYR A 129 7.67 7.56 5.42
C TYR A 129 6.74 8.56 6.12
N LEU A 130 5.85 8.11 7.02
CA LEU A 130 5.04 9.02 7.83
C LEU A 130 5.90 9.92 8.72
N GLY A 131 6.94 9.38 9.36
CA GLY A 131 7.90 10.14 10.15
C GLY A 131 8.66 11.19 9.32
N GLU A 132 9.20 10.78 8.18
CA GLU A 132 9.95 11.67 7.27
C GLU A 132 9.07 12.80 6.71
N ILE A 133 7.84 12.49 6.29
CA ILE A 133 6.89 13.52 5.83
C ILE A 133 6.48 14.44 7.00
N ASN A 134 6.39 13.91 8.23
CA ASN A 134 6.13 14.73 9.41
C ASN A 134 7.28 15.69 9.73
N ALA A 135 8.53 15.28 9.57
CA ALA A 135 9.70 16.15 9.70
C ALA A 135 9.78 17.21 8.59
N LEU A 136 9.39 16.84 7.36
CA LEU A 136 9.29 17.76 6.22
C LEU A 136 8.29 18.89 6.48
N HIS A 137 7.11 18.55 7.03
CA HIS A 137 6.04 19.46 7.42
C HIS A 137 5.74 20.56 6.36
N PRO A 138 5.35 20.17 5.14
CA PRO A 138 5.40 21.06 3.98
C PRO A 138 4.39 22.21 3.97
N PHE A 139 3.30 22.12 4.75
CA PHE A 139 2.20 23.11 4.73
C PHE A 139 2.20 23.98 5.98
N ARG A 140 1.50 25.12 5.92
CA ARG A 140 1.38 26.03 7.08
C ARG A 140 0.50 25.47 8.21
N GLU A 141 -0.59 24.78 7.85
CA GLU A 141 -1.47 24.03 8.74
C GLU A 141 -2.03 22.83 7.96
N GLY A 142 -2.60 21.84 8.63
CA GLY A 142 -3.28 20.71 7.96
C GLY A 142 -2.38 19.51 7.68
N ASN A 143 -1.08 19.60 7.99
CA ASN A 143 -0.06 18.57 7.72
C ASN A 143 -0.48 17.17 8.18
N GLY A 144 -0.91 17.02 9.44
CA GLY A 144 -1.26 15.70 9.98
C GLY A 144 -2.46 15.04 9.26
N ARG A 145 -3.43 15.84 8.78
CA ARG A 145 -4.59 15.32 8.02
C ARG A 145 -4.17 14.92 6.61
N ALA A 146 -3.38 15.75 5.93
CA ALA A 146 -2.84 15.43 4.61
C ALA A 146 -1.92 14.19 4.64
N GLN A 147 -1.08 14.05 5.66
CA GLN A 147 -0.22 12.88 5.88
C GLN A 147 -1.02 11.59 6.07
N ARG A 148 -2.03 11.59 6.95
CA ARG A 148 -2.87 10.40 7.17
C ARG A 148 -3.66 10.00 5.93
N ALA A 149 -4.17 10.99 5.18
CA ALA A 149 -4.82 10.73 3.90
C ALA A 149 -3.85 10.14 2.87
N PHE A 150 -2.64 10.69 2.75
CA PHE A 150 -1.59 10.18 1.85
C PHE A 150 -1.19 8.74 2.18
N ILE A 151 -0.90 8.45 3.45
CA ILE A 151 -0.53 7.09 3.90
C ILE A 151 -1.73 6.14 3.84
N GLY A 152 -2.94 6.62 4.10
CA GLY A 152 -4.17 5.83 3.95
C GLY A 152 -4.41 5.41 2.50
N GLN A 153 -4.20 6.32 1.55
CA GLN A 153 -4.29 6.00 0.12
C GLN A 153 -3.18 5.05 -0.30
N LEU A 154 -1.94 5.27 0.15
CA LEU A 154 -0.80 4.36 -0.07
C LEU A 154 -1.10 2.94 0.42
N ALA A 155 -1.71 2.81 1.60
CA ALA A 155 -2.16 1.53 2.13
C ALA A 155 -3.24 0.88 1.27
N SER A 156 -4.26 1.66 0.87
CA SER A 156 -5.33 1.19 -0.01
C SER A 156 -4.79 0.61 -1.32
N ASP A 157 -3.87 1.33 -1.95
CA ASP A 157 -3.23 0.91 -3.20
C ASP A 157 -2.27 -0.28 -3.04
N ALA A 158 -1.86 -0.60 -1.81
CA ALA A 158 -1.08 -1.80 -1.47
C ALA A 158 -1.95 -2.97 -0.96
N GLY A 159 -3.28 -2.83 -1.01
CA GLY A 159 -4.28 -3.83 -0.61
C GLY A 159 -4.66 -3.82 0.89
N TYR A 160 -4.28 -2.77 1.60
CA TYR A 160 -4.53 -2.59 3.03
C TYR A 160 -5.54 -1.49 3.35
N SER A 161 -6.00 -1.41 4.60
CA SER A 161 -6.57 -0.19 5.18
C SER A 161 -5.98 0.08 6.55
N ILE A 162 -5.89 1.35 6.92
CA ILE A 162 -5.49 1.81 8.25
C ILE A 162 -6.69 2.50 8.92
N ALA A 163 -7.07 2.01 10.11
CA ALA A 163 -8.14 2.60 10.93
C ALA A 163 -7.62 3.77 11.77
N TRP A 164 -7.47 4.95 11.15
CA TRP A 164 -6.93 6.15 11.84
C TRP A 164 -7.82 6.69 12.96
N ASP A 165 -9.12 6.41 12.91
CA ASP A 165 -10.12 6.78 13.93
C ASP A 165 -9.86 6.10 15.30
N ARG A 166 -9.10 5.00 15.30
CA ARG A 166 -8.71 4.28 16.52
C ARG A 166 -7.40 4.78 17.13
N VAL A 167 -6.69 5.67 16.44
CA VAL A 167 -5.42 6.23 16.93
C VAL A 167 -5.68 7.54 17.65
N SER A 168 -5.38 7.58 18.95
CA SER A 168 -5.55 8.80 19.73
C SER A 168 -4.59 9.92 19.28
N ARG A 169 -5.00 11.17 19.50
CA ARG A 169 -4.15 12.35 19.21
C ARG A 169 -2.83 12.30 19.98
N ASP A 170 -2.87 11.85 21.23
CA ASP A 170 -1.71 11.80 22.11
C ASP A 170 -0.72 10.71 21.68
N ASP A 171 -1.22 9.54 21.28
CA ASP A 171 -0.36 8.47 20.76
C ASP A 171 0.32 8.88 19.46
N MET A 172 -0.43 9.48 18.53
CA MET A 172 0.13 10.02 17.29
C MET A 172 1.17 11.11 17.56
N THR A 173 0.91 12.00 18.50
CA THR A 173 1.86 13.07 18.88
C THR A 173 3.14 12.48 19.45
N ARG A 174 3.03 11.55 20.40
CA ARG A 174 4.19 10.88 21.01
C ARG A 174 5.00 10.10 19.98
N ALA A 175 4.33 9.37 19.09
CA ALA A 175 4.99 8.62 18.02
C ALA A 175 5.71 9.53 17.01
N SER A 176 5.12 10.69 16.69
CA SER A 176 5.73 11.67 15.79
C SER A 176 6.97 12.32 16.41
N ILE A 177 6.94 12.63 17.71
CA ILE A 177 8.10 13.17 18.44
C ILE A 177 9.23 12.13 18.51
N GLU A 178 8.90 10.88 18.86
CA GLU A 178 9.88 9.78 18.91
C GLU A 178 10.53 9.55 17.54
N ALA A 179 9.73 9.51 16.47
CA ALA A 179 10.24 9.37 15.11
C ALA A 179 11.16 10.52 14.67
N TYR A 180 10.90 11.75 15.13
CA TYR A 180 11.75 12.89 14.82
C TYR A 180 13.12 12.82 15.50
N HIS A 181 13.20 12.25 16.72
CA HIS A 181 14.45 12.21 17.49
C HIS A 181 15.26 10.93 17.31
N SER A 182 14.61 9.81 17.00
CA SER A 182 15.26 8.50 16.99
C SER A 182 14.76 7.58 15.89
N THR A 183 13.62 6.90 16.09
CA THR A 183 13.16 5.79 15.27
C THR A 183 11.65 5.84 15.03
N PRO A 184 11.17 5.45 13.83
CA PRO A 184 9.75 5.39 13.52
C PRO A 184 9.02 4.17 14.13
N ASP A 185 9.65 3.37 14.99
CA ASP A 185 9.07 2.11 15.50
C ASP A 185 7.71 2.27 16.18
N ARG A 186 7.45 3.39 16.87
CA ARG A 186 6.12 3.65 17.43
C ARG A 186 5.09 3.98 16.35
N LEU A 187 5.46 4.71 15.30
CA LEU A 187 4.57 4.95 14.16
C LEU A 187 4.27 3.64 13.42
N ALA A 188 5.28 2.79 13.23
CA ALA A 188 5.12 1.47 12.63
C ALA A 188 4.15 0.60 13.42
N ARG A 189 4.27 0.55 14.75
CA ARG A 189 3.33 -0.17 15.62
C ARG A 189 1.91 0.38 15.52
N LEU A 190 1.74 1.71 15.58
CA LEU A 190 0.42 2.32 15.44
C LEU A 190 -0.24 1.96 14.10
N ILE A 191 0.52 1.95 13.01
CA ILE A 191 0.02 1.52 11.71
C ILE A 191 -0.34 0.03 11.77
N ARG A 192 0.57 -0.82 12.27
CA ARG A 192 0.39 -2.27 12.30
C ARG A 192 -0.82 -2.73 13.10
N ASP A 193 -1.04 -2.12 14.27
CA ASP A 193 -2.14 -2.43 15.19
C ASP A 193 -3.51 -2.04 14.59
N ASN A 194 -3.50 -1.11 13.62
CA ASN A 194 -4.69 -0.59 12.95
C ASN A 194 -4.76 -0.99 11.47
N LEU A 195 -3.88 -1.90 11.02
CA LEU A 195 -3.82 -2.36 9.63
C LEU A 195 -4.74 -3.56 9.43
N THR A 196 -5.50 -3.56 8.34
CA THR A 196 -6.29 -4.72 7.89
C THR A 196 -5.94 -5.05 6.45
N ASP A 197 -5.71 -6.33 6.15
CA ASP A 197 -5.55 -6.83 4.78
C ASP A 197 -6.93 -6.98 4.14
N ARG A 198 -7.36 -5.96 3.40
CA ARG A 198 -8.67 -5.96 2.73
C ARG A 198 -8.67 -6.87 1.52
N ASP A 199 -7.51 -7.02 0.89
CA ASP A 199 -7.39 -7.77 -0.33
C ASP A 199 -7.44 -9.28 -0.08
N HIS A 200 -7.02 -9.73 1.11
CA HIS A 200 -7.23 -11.11 1.55
C HIS A 200 -8.71 -11.51 1.49
N ALA A 201 -9.60 -10.68 2.03
CA ALA A 201 -11.04 -10.97 2.00
C ALA A 201 -11.58 -11.07 0.56
N ARG A 202 -11.10 -10.21 -0.35
CA ARG A 202 -11.44 -10.26 -1.78
C ARG A 202 -10.90 -11.52 -2.46
N ALA A 203 -9.70 -11.94 -2.12
CA ALA A 203 -9.09 -13.15 -2.66
C ALA A 203 -9.85 -14.41 -2.22
N VAL A 204 -10.27 -14.47 -0.95
CA VAL A 204 -11.13 -15.53 -0.42
C VAL A 204 -12.48 -15.55 -1.13
N GLU A 205 -13.12 -14.40 -1.32
CA GLU A 205 -14.40 -14.28 -2.03
C GLU A 205 -14.28 -14.73 -3.48
N LEU A 206 -13.25 -14.26 -4.19
CA LEU A 206 -12.93 -14.68 -5.56
C LEU A 206 -12.80 -16.20 -5.65
N GLY A 207 -11.99 -16.79 -4.78
CA GLY A 207 -11.76 -18.23 -4.75
C GLY A 207 -13.04 -19.03 -4.50
N ARG A 208 -13.81 -18.67 -3.48
CA ARG A 208 -15.08 -19.36 -3.14
C ARG A 208 -16.14 -19.19 -4.21
N SER A 209 -16.17 -18.07 -4.92
CA SER A 209 -17.10 -17.88 -6.04
C SER A 209 -16.82 -18.83 -7.21
N LEU A 210 -15.58 -19.29 -7.37
CA LEU A 210 -15.11 -20.11 -8.49
C LEU A 210 -14.92 -21.60 -8.16
N ALA A 211 -14.57 -21.93 -6.91
CA ALA A 211 -14.35 -23.31 -6.44
C ALA A 211 -15.48 -23.82 -5.52
N GLY A 212 -16.41 -22.96 -5.10
CA GLY A 212 -17.54 -23.29 -4.24
C GLY A 212 -17.46 -22.63 -2.86
N ALA A 213 -18.63 -22.30 -2.30
CA ALA A 213 -18.75 -21.54 -1.05
C ALA A 213 -18.09 -22.22 0.17
N GLY A 214 -18.00 -23.55 0.15
CA GLY A 214 -17.39 -24.36 1.21
C GLY A 214 -15.86 -24.49 1.13
N ALA A 215 -15.21 -23.89 0.13
CA ALA A 215 -13.78 -24.04 -0.06
C ALA A 215 -12.97 -23.52 1.14
N SER A 216 -12.01 -24.33 1.59
CA SER A 216 -11.03 -23.93 2.60
C SER A 216 -9.96 -23.05 1.93
N VAL A 217 -9.41 -22.10 2.68
CA VAL A 217 -8.40 -21.17 2.17
C VAL A 217 -7.22 -21.13 3.12
N GLY A 218 -6.04 -21.42 2.59
CA GLY A 218 -4.75 -21.31 3.27
C GLY A 218 -3.79 -20.38 2.53
N TYR A 219 -2.68 -20.05 3.17
CA TYR A 219 -1.56 -19.36 2.53
C TYR A 219 -0.55 -20.37 2.01
N ALA A 220 0.16 -20.01 0.95
CA ALA A 220 1.32 -20.77 0.52
C ALA A 220 2.42 -20.71 1.60
N GLU A 221 3.02 -21.86 1.88
CA GLU A 221 4.11 -22.02 2.83
C GLU A 221 5.46 -22.09 2.12
N LEU A 222 6.49 -21.59 2.80
CA LEU A 222 7.86 -21.61 2.30
C LEU A 222 8.36 -23.05 2.14
N GLY A 223 9.09 -23.33 1.07
CA GLY A 223 9.60 -24.67 0.77
C GLY A 223 8.59 -25.63 0.14
N GLN A 224 7.32 -25.26 0.04
CA GLN A 224 6.28 -26.11 -0.53
C GLN A 224 6.13 -25.95 -2.05
N THR A 225 5.45 -26.92 -2.65
CA THR A 225 5.07 -26.92 -4.07
C THR A 225 3.58 -27.18 -4.18
N TYR A 226 2.89 -26.36 -4.97
CA TYR A 226 1.45 -26.42 -5.15
C TYR A 226 1.12 -26.64 -6.63
N THR A 227 0.47 -27.75 -6.93
CA THR A 227 0.01 -28.07 -8.28
C THR A 227 -1.50 -27.93 -8.35
N GLY A 228 -2.00 -27.21 -9.35
CA GLY A 228 -3.40 -26.84 -9.35
C GLY A 228 -3.76 -25.77 -10.35
N ARG A 229 -5.05 -25.46 -10.43
CA ARG A 229 -5.59 -24.49 -11.37
C ARG A 229 -5.54 -23.08 -10.79
N VAL A 230 -5.02 -22.11 -11.54
CA VAL A 230 -5.09 -20.69 -11.15
C VAL A 230 -6.50 -20.18 -11.41
N LEU A 231 -7.21 -19.76 -10.36
CA LEU A 231 -8.58 -19.24 -10.48
C LEU A 231 -8.60 -17.76 -10.90
N GLY A 232 -7.63 -17.00 -10.41
CA GLY A 232 -7.46 -15.59 -10.70
C GLY A 232 -6.49 -14.92 -9.74
N ALA A 233 -6.47 -13.59 -9.79
CA ALA A 233 -5.64 -12.78 -8.91
C ALA A 233 -6.41 -11.54 -8.43
N THR A 234 -5.93 -11.01 -7.32
CA THR A 234 -6.31 -9.75 -6.68
C THR A 234 -5.08 -8.83 -6.68
N GLU A 235 -5.12 -7.75 -5.92
CA GLU A 235 -3.97 -6.84 -5.81
C GLU A 235 -2.75 -7.58 -5.23
N ARG A 236 -2.95 -8.32 -4.14
CA ARG A 236 -1.92 -8.97 -3.35
C ARG A 236 -1.83 -10.46 -3.58
N TYR A 237 -2.91 -11.13 -4.01
CA TYR A 237 -2.97 -12.58 -4.02
C TYR A 237 -3.27 -13.20 -5.38
N VAL A 238 -2.56 -14.27 -5.70
CA VAL A 238 -2.98 -15.26 -6.70
C VAL A 238 -3.72 -16.37 -5.97
N VAL A 239 -4.87 -16.76 -6.50
CA VAL A 239 -5.71 -17.81 -5.93
C VAL A 239 -5.55 -19.07 -6.78
N GLN A 240 -5.02 -20.14 -6.18
CA GLN A 240 -4.87 -21.44 -6.82
C GLN A 240 -5.77 -22.48 -6.13
N GLU A 241 -6.50 -23.27 -6.90
CA GLU A 241 -7.19 -24.47 -6.42
C GLU A 241 -6.27 -25.67 -6.58
N ARG A 242 -6.03 -26.41 -5.49
CA ARG A 242 -5.17 -27.58 -5.47
C ARG A 242 -5.74 -28.74 -6.29
N ALA A 243 -4.90 -29.36 -7.10
CA ALA A 243 -5.28 -30.54 -7.88
C ALA A 243 -5.39 -31.81 -7.01
N ASP A 244 -4.58 -31.91 -5.96
CA ASP A 244 -4.55 -33.06 -5.06
C ASP A 244 -5.63 -33.00 -3.97
N LEU A 245 -6.12 -31.80 -3.65
CA LEU A 245 -7.19 -31.55 -2.68
C LEU A 245 -8.24 -30.59 -3.27
N PRO A 246 -9.17 -31.09 -4.10
CA PRO A 246 -10.23 -30.25 -4.68
C PRO A 246 -11.05 -29.55 -3.60
N GLY A 247 -11.32 -28.25 -3.79
CA GLY A 247 -11.96 -27.40 -2.78
C GLY A 247 -11.00 -26.82 -1.72
N GLU A 248 -9.70 -27.12 -1.78
CA GLU A 248 -8.67 -26.41 -1.01
C GLU A 248 -7.99 -25.34 -1.87
N LEU A 249 -8.04 -24.10 -1.40
CA LEU A 249 -7.47 -22.94 -2.07
C LEU A 249 -6.20 -22.48 -1.37
N VAL A 250 -5.21 -22.13 -2.17
CA VAL A 250 -3.93 -21.59 -1.72
C VAL A 250 -3.78 -20.17 -2.25
N LEU A 251 -3.53 -19.24 -1.33
CA LEU A 251 -3.21 -17.85 -1.65
C LEU A 251 -1.71 -17.65 -1.71
N HIS A 252 -1.22 -17.21 -2.86
CA HIS A 252 0.18 -16.86 -3.08
C HIS A 252 0.32 -15.34 -3.11
N ASN A 253 1.36 -14.79 -2.48
CA ASN A 253 1.67 -13.37 -2.64
C ASN A 253 2.05 -13.09 -4.11
N ARG A 254 1.19 -12.36 -4.83
CA ARG A 254 1.33 -12.05 -6.26
C ARG A 254 2.67 -11.42 -6.59
N TYR A 255 3.18 -10.56 -5.72
CA TYR A 255 4.44 -9.85 -5.90
C TYR A 255 5.68 -10.72 -5.64
N ARG A 256 5.48 -11.93 -5.13
CA ARG A 256 6.54 -12.91 -4.87
C ARG A 256 6.46 -14.10 -5.83
N VAL A 257 5.51 -14.13 -6.77
CA VAL A 257 5.39 -15.21 -7.75
C VAL A 257 5.95 -14.74 -9.08
N VAL A 258 6.98 -15.41 -9.57
CA VAL A 258 7.63 -15.12 -10.85
C VAL A 258 7.02 -15.98 -11.95
N GLY A 259 6.40 -15.33 -12.93
CA GLY A 259 5.73 -15.94 -14.08
C GLY A 259 4.55 -15.11 -14.55
N ASP A 260 4.09 -15.32 -15.79
CA ASP A 260 2.93 -14.60 -16.33
C ASP A 260 1.63 -15.20 -15.80
N LEU A 261 1.22 -14.79 -14.59
CA LEU A 261 0.04 -15.32 -13.92
C LEU A 261 -1.28 -14.92 -14.57
N GLU A 262 -1.33 -13.79 -15.28
CA GLU A 262 -2.54 -13.35 -15.97
C GLU A 262 -2.82 -14.24 -17.19
N ALA A 263 -1.79 -14.60 -17.97
CA ALA A 263 -1.92 -15.56 -19.05
C ALA A 263 -2.28 -16.98 -18.57
N GLN A 264 -2.01 -17.30 -17.31
CA GLN A 264 -2.20 -18.63 -16.71
C GLN A 264 -3.56 -18.81 -16.03
N ARG A 265 -4.44 -17.79 -16.05
CA ARG A 265 -5.79 -17.92 -15.48
C ARG A 265 -6.56 -19.08 -16.12
N GLY A 266 -7.11 -19.96 -15.29
CA GLY A 266 -7.81 -21.18 -15.69
C GLY A 266 -6.90 -22.35 -16.05
N GLN A 267 -5.59 -22.14 -16.14
CA GLN A 267 -4.61 -23.18 -16.46
C GLN A 267 -4.13 -23.90 -15.20
N ALA A 268 -3.77 -25.16 -15.35
CA ALA A 268 -3.08 -25.93 -14.32
C ALA A 268 -1.58 -25.61 -14.36
N VAL A 269 -1.03 -25.21 -13.21
CA VAL A 269 0.37 -24.84 -13.05
C VAL A 269 0.94 -25.49 -11.79
N GLU A 270 2.26 -25.55 -11.72
CA GLU A 270 3.01 -25.85 -10.51
C GLU A 270 3.62 -24.53 -9.99
N ILE A 271 3.31 -24.14 -8.74
CA ILE A 271 3.92 -22.99 -8.05
C ILE A 271 4.82 -23.52 -6.95
N ARG A 272 6.12 -23.29 -7.08
CA ARG A 272 7.15 -23.84 -6.18
C ARG A 272 7.89 -22.74 -5.45
N TYR A 273 8.12 -22.92 -4.15
CA TYR A 273 8.98 -22.07 -3.31
C TYR A 273 10.32 -22.78 -3.05
N PRO A 274 11.31 -22.72 -3.96
CA PRO A 274 12.53 -23.51 -3.86
C PRO A 274 13.45 -23.07 -2.71
N GLN A 275 13.60 -21.76 -2.48
CA GLN A 275 14.39 -21.16 -1.42
C GLN A 275 13.83 -19.75 -1.10
N GLY A 276 13.49 -19.49 0.16
CA GLY A 276 12.93 -18.19 0.57
C GLY A 276 11.47 -17.99 0.16
N ASP A 277 11.04 -16.72 0.10
CA ASP A 277 9.65 -16.31 -0.08
C ASP A 277 9.23 -16.09 -1.54
N VAL A 278 10.15 -16.29 -2.49
CA VAL A 278 9.88 -16.14 -3.93
C VAL A 278 9.50 -17.49 -4.54
N ALA A 279 8.37 -17.50 -5.26
CA ALA A 279 7.84 -18.64 -5.96
C ALA A 279 8.13 -18.59 -7.46
N LEU A 280 8.30 -19.75 -8.08
CA LEU A 280 8.41 -19.94 -9.52
C LEU A 280 7.15 -20.63 -10.06
N VAL A 281 6.57 -20.07 -11.12
CA VAL A 281 5.49 -20.71 -11.88
C VAL A 281 6.10 -21.59 -12.96
N MET A 282 5.73 -22.86 -12.96
CA MET A 282 6.11 -23.84 -13.95
C MET A 282 4.85 -24.39 -14.62
N PRO A 283 4.90 -24.75 -15.93
CA PRO A 283 3.83 -25.49 -16.55
C PRO A 283 3.58 -26.79 -15.77
N ALA A 284 2.31 -27.15 -15.53
CA ALA A 284 2.02 -28.45 -14.95
C ALA A 284 2.62 -29.54 -15.84
N LYS A 285 3.45 -30.43 -15.26
CA LYS A 285 3.96 -31.58 -16.00
C LYS A 285 2.76 -32.35 -16.54
N ALA A 286 2.75 -32.65 -17.84
CA ALA A 286 1.79 -33.59 -18.39
C ALA A 286 1.87 -34.87 -17.54
N HIS A 287 0.74 -35.30 -16.99
CA HIS A 287 0.65 -36.61 -16.37
C HIS A 287 0.91 -37.62 -17.51
N ASP A 288 2.15 -38.09 -17.64
CA ASP A 288 2.41 -39.34 -18.34
C ASP A 288 1.69 -40.40 -17.52
N GLY A 289 0.46 -40.72 -17.93
CA GLY A 289 -0.22 -41.93 -17.48
C GLY A 289 0.69 -43.13 -17.72
N PRO A 290 0.52 -44.23 -16.96
CA PRO A 290 1.41 -45.38 -17.05
C PRO A 290 1.58 -45.76 -18.52
N ALA A 291 2.83 -45.78 -18.98
CA ALA A 291 3.18 -46.09 -20.34
C ALA A 291 2.40 -47.34 -20.75
N LYS A 292 1.51 -47.21 -21.74
CA LYS A 292 0.92 -48.38 -22.39
C LYS A 292 2.10 -49.20 -22.87
N GLU A 293 2.35 -50.33 -22.19
CA GLU A 293 3.24 -51.38 -22.66
C GLU A 293 2.90 -51.61 -24.12
N LYS A 294 3.82 -51.19 -25.00
CA LYS A 294 3.75 -51.57 -26.40
C LYS A 294 3.90 -53.08 -26.40
N ALA A 295 2.81 -53.78 -26.73
CA ALA A 295 2.83 -55.19 -27.01
C ALA A 295 4.00 -55.49 -27.95
N SER A 296 4.93 -56.28 -27.44
CA SER A 296 6.05 -56.82 -28.19
C SER A 296 5.50 -57.70 -29.31
N PRO A 297 5.89 -57.53 -30.59
CA PRO A 297 5.52 -58.48 -31.61
C PRO A 297 6.32 -59.76 -31.38
N ASP A 298 5.58 -60.78 -30.97
CA ASP A 298 5.99 -62.17 -30.88
C ASP A 298 6.67 -62.60 -32.20
N LYS A 299 8.00 -62.73 -32.17
CA LYS A 299 8.76 -63.40 -33.23
C LYS A 299 8.74 -64.89 -32.92
N GLY A 300 7.62 -65.52 -33.25
CA GLY A 300 7.53 -66.96 -33.43
C GLY A 300 8.45 -67.37 -34.58
N SER A 301 9.54 -68.04 -34.23
CA SER A 301 10.27 -68.92 -35.12
C SER A 301 9.35 -70.04 -35.58
N ASP A 302 9.16 -70.22 -36.89
CA ASP A 302 8.83 -71.54 -37.42
C ASP A 302 9.53 -71.81 -38.74
N PHE A 303 9.95 -73.06 -38.83
CA PHE A 303 10.90 -73.66 -39.75
C PHE A 303 10.31 -73.89 -41.14
N GLY A 304 11.21 -74.08 -42.10
CA GLY A 304 10.94 -74.21 -43.52
C GLY A 304 9.96 -75.30 -43.96
N ARG A 305 9.45 -75.11 -45.19
CA ARG A 305 9.21 -76.18 -46.17
C ARG A 305 9.07 -75.59 -47.58
N ASP A 306 10.17 -75.69 -48.31
CA ASP A 306 10.35 -76.37 -49.59
C ASP A 306 9.25 -76.40 -50.69
N PHE A 307 9.76 -76.39 -51.94
CA PHE A 307 9.17 -76.68 -53.27
C PHE A 307 8.40 -75.61 -54.07
N GLY A 308 8.99 -75.20 -55.20
CA GLY A 308 8.37 -75.53 -56.49
C GLY A 308 8.30 -74.45 -57.58
N ARG A 309 9.26 -74.52 -58.51
CA ARG A 309 9.33 -73.98 -59.90
C ARG A 309 9.63 -72.50 -60.12
#